data_AF-A0A9P6I3A5-F1
#
_entry.id   AF-A0A9P6I3A5-F1
#
_cell.length_a   1.000
_cell.length_b   1.000
_cell.length_c   1.000
_cell.angle_alpha   90.00
_cell.angle_beta   90.00
_cell.angle_gamma   90.00
#
_symmetry.space_group_name_H-M   'P 1'
#
loop_
_entity.id
_entity.type
_entity.pdbx_description
1 polymer ?
#
loop_
_entity_poly.entity_id
_entity_poly.type
_entity_poly.pdbx_seq_one_letter_code
_entity_poly.pdbx_strand_id
1 'polypeptide(L)'
;MVSLTLIVLTIAGLCVSFVCAVNTPVSKDNIHIGDKDWEWWFAEKGSPMFHFALANGNSQCYPTWPWRPDGSKTPPAEMDNWPNIRGCKKPDNNLGFKYTWGVPMPVYFTVRECENRSRRGNGTKEVRVTYGLFYEKDGFFSNGHDYDWENVVVTWRQFGDNFLKDEIWVSAHHGGKKKIGWENVPQTADPSNWLEDGGKNNDHARVYVGWCKHAMFFDRAGIKDVLSCLTDLEYRTHDWYYVARNKSDLLNASPGTKYWDKFVNEEWGKAWSKPSNEYWASCDR
;
A
#
# COMPACT_ATOMS: atom_id res chain seq x y z
N MET A 1 -6.19 69.94 29.95
CA MET A 1 -6.79 68.76 29.29
C MET A 1 -5.76 68.22 28.32
N VAL A 2 -5.11 67.12 28.66
CA VAL A 2 -4.10 66.43 27.85
C VAL A 2 -4.80 65.25 27.19
N SER A 3 -4.67 65.08 25.88
CA SER A 3 -5.05 63.83 25.20
C SER A 3 -3.89 63.40 24.33
N LEU A 4 -3.24 62.32 24.78
CA LEU A 4 -2.15 61.64 24.11
C LEU A 4 -2.79 60.49 23.32
N THR A 5 -2.74 60.54 21.99
CA THR A 5 -3.26 59.46 21.15
C THR A 5 -2.18 58.39 20.99
N LEU A 6 -2.43 57.21 21.56
CA LEU A 6 -1.58 56.03 21.50
C LEU A 6 -1.74 55.35 20.13
N ILE A 7 -0.66 55.30 19.34
CA ILE A 7 -0.62 54.47 18.12
C ILE A 7 -0.19 53.07 18.54
N VAL A 8 -1.13 52.12 18.50
CA VAL A 8 -0.83 50.69 18.70
C VAL A 8 -0.44 50.10 17.35
N LEU A 9 0.86 49.84 17.17
CA LEU A 9 1.36 49.04 16.05
C LEU A 9 1.04 47.56 16.32
N THR A 10 0.08 47.00 15.59
CA THR A 10 -0.18 45.55 15.62
C THR A 10 0.74 44.87 14.61
N ILE A 11 1.75 44.15 15.10
CA ILE A 11 2.58 43.26 14.28
C ILE A 11 1.75 42.01 14.01
N ALA A 12 1.17 41.91 12.81
CA ALA A 12 0.57 40.67 12.33
C ALA A 12 1.70 39.70 11.98
N GLY A 13 1.99 38.77 12.89
CA GLY A 13 2.86 37.63 12.61
C GLY A 13 2.24 36.76 11.52
N LEU A 14 2.90 36.67 10.37
CA LEU A 14 2.64 35.67 9.35
C LEU A 14 3.00 34.28 9.92
N CYS A 15 2.04 33.63 10.56
CA CYS A 15 2.06 32.17 10.64
C CYS A 15 1.79 31.64 9.23
N VAL A 16 2.86 31.33 8.50
CA VAL A 16 2.78 30.52 7.29
C VAL A 16 2.49 29.10 7.76
N SER A 17 1.20 28.78 7.90
CA SER A 17 0.75 27.40 7.97
C SER A 17 1.12 26.76 6.62
N PHE A 18 2.14 25.90 6.61
CA PHE A 18 2.33 24.98 5.49
C PHE A 18 1.13 24.04 5.47
N VAL A 19 0.09 24.41 4.71
CA VAL A 19 -0.96 23.49 4.33
C VAL A 19 -0.24 22.46 3.45
N CYS A 20 -0.01 21.26 4.00
CA CYS A 20 0.43 20.14 3.17
C CYS A 20 -0.61 20.01 2.05
N ALA A 21 -0.15 20.08 0.80
CA ALA A 21 -1.04 19.95 -0.33
C ALA A 21 -1.70 18.57 -0.24
N VAL A 22 -3.01 18.57 -0.10
CA VAL A 22 -3.84 17.38 -0.28
C VAL A 22 -3.52 16.83 -1.67
N ASN A 23 -2.99 15.60 -1.73
CA ASN A 23 -2.42 14.95 -2.92
C ASN A 23 -1.13 15.63 -3.40
N THR A 24 -0.04 15.43 -2.66
CA THR A 24 1.26 16.03 -2.95
C THR A 24 1.70 15.69 -4.38
N PRO A 25 1.90 16.70 -5.25
CA PRO A 25 2.37 16.46 -6.62
C PRO A 25 3.83 16.01 -6.65
N VAL A 26 4.18 15.25 -7.68
CA VAL A 26 5.58 14.98 -8.06
C VAL A 26 5.90 15.80 -9.30
N SER A 27 6.90 16.69 -9.23
CA SER A 27 7.31 17.48 -10.39
C SER A 27 7.87 16.58 -11.50
N LYS A 28 7.54 16.89 -12.76
CA LYS A 28 8.14 16.23 -13.94
C LYS A 28 9.66 16.38 -13.96
N ASP A 29 10.19 17.45 -13.37
CA ASP A 29 11.62 17.74 -13.36
C ASP A 29 12.38 16.77 -12.47
N ASN A 30 11.69 16.09 -11.55
CA ASN A 30 12.26 15.00 -10.77
C ASN A 30 12.42 13.71 -11.58
N ILE A 31 11.88 13.61 -12.82
CA ILE A 31 12.00 12.43 -13.67
C ILE A 31 13.24 12.56 -14.54
N HIS A 32 14.32 11.92 -14.11
CA HIS A 32 15.55 11.78 -14.90
C HIS A 32 15.66 10.35 -15.45
N ILE A 33 15.62 10.21 -16.78
CA ILE A 33 15.78 8.91 -17.46
C ILE A 33 17.15 8.33 -17.09
N GLY A 34 17.16 7.17 -16.42
CA GLY A 34 18.38 6.47 -16.01
C GLY A 34 18.78 6.66 -14.55
N ASP A 35 18.16 7.59 -13.82
CA ASP A 35 18.23 7.67 -12.37
C ASP A 35 17.16 6.75 -11.75
N LYS A 36 17.40 6.18 -10.57
CA LYS A 36 16.42 5.40 -9.80
C LYS A 36 15.81 6.18 -8.65
N ASP A 37 16.35 7.35 -8.32
CA ASP A 37 15.80 8.22 -7.28
C ASP A 37 14.46 8.86 -7.67
N TRP A 38 14.14 9.00 -8.97
CA TRP A 38 12.82 9.47 -9.38
C TRP A 38 11.70 8.47 -9.04
N GLU A 39 11.96 7.17 -9.20
CA GLU A 39 11.01 6.10 -8.85
C GLU A 39 10.64 6.15 -7.36
N TRP A 40 11.62 6.54 -6.52
CA TRP A 40 11.43 6.69 -5.08
C TRP A 40 10.39 7.75 -4.73
N TRP A 41 10.41 8.91 -5.40
CA TRP A 41 9.45 9.99 -5.12
C TRP A 41 8.00 9.56 -5.33
N PHE A 42 7.73 8.85 -6.43
CA PHE A 42 6.42 8.27 -6.69
C PHE A 42 6.05 7.20 -5.66
N ALA A 43 7.01 6.33 -5.32
CA ALA A 43 6.79 5.24 -4.39
C ALA A 43 6.47 5.74 -2.98
N GLU A 44 7.28 6.64 -2.44
CA GLU A 44 7.11 7.17 -1.09
C GLU A 44 5.79 7.94 -0.96
N LYS A 45 5.49 8.85 -1.91
CA LYS A 45 4.30 9.72 -1.88
C LYS A 45 2.99 9.03 -2.24
N GLY A 46 3.04 7.80 -2.74
CA GLY A 46 1.87 6.98 -3.05
C GLY A 46 1.73 5.75 -2.14
N SER A 47 2.66 5.54 -1.20
CA SER A 47 2.72 4.32 -0.40
C SER A 47 1.42 4.10 0.39
N PRO A 48 0.71 2.97 0.24
CA PRO A 48 -0.53 2.74 0.97
C PRO A 48 -0.29 2.60 2.48
N MET A 49 -1.30 2.98 3.25
CA MET A 49 -1.41 2.61 4.66
C MET A 49 -2.18 1.30 4.76
N PHE A 50 -1.45 0.21 5.00
CA PHE A 50 -2.04 -1.12 5.11
C PHE A 50 -2.58 -1.34 6.51
N HIS A 51 -3.82 -1.78 6.60
CA HIS A 51 -4.52 -2.10 7.83
C HIS A 51 -4.75 -3.60 7.95
N PHE A 52 -4.54 -4.12 9.15
CA PHE A 52 -4.59 -5.55 9.45
C PHE A 52 -5.55 -5.85 10.59
N ALA A 53 -6.12 -7.06 10.57
CA ALA A 53 -7.22 -7.46 11.44
C ALA A 53 -6.86 -8.60 12.41
N LEU A 54 -7.57 -8.63 13.54
CA LEU A 54 -7.72 -9.78 14.42
C LEU A 54 -9.15 -10.34 14.31
N ALA A 55 -9.27 -11.60 13.88
CA ALA A 55 -10.53 -12.33 13.90
C ALA A 55 -10.40 -13.57 14.79
N ASN A 56 -11.47 -13.91 15.52
CA ASN A 56 -11.55 -15.16 16.29
C ASN A 56 -10.33 -15.42 17.21
N GLY A 57 -9.80 -14.37 17.83
CA GLY A 57 -8.62 -14.48 18.71
C GLY A 57 -7.28 -14.67 17.99
N ASN A 58 -7.26 -14.68 16.66
CA ASN A 58 -6.10 -14.97 15.84
C ASN A 58 -5.74 -13.76 14.96
N SER A 59 -4.45 -13.39 14.94
CA SER A 59 -3.94 -12.40 13.99
C SER A 59 -3.82 -13.05 12.61
N GLN A 60 -4.09 -12.29 11.55
CA GLN A 60 -3.83 -12.77 10.19
C GLN A 60 -2.33 -12.97 9.94
N CYS A 61 -2.00 -13.73 8.90
CA CYS A 61 -0.63 -13.72 8.39
C CYS A 61 -0.25 -12.31 7.96
N TYR A 62 0.99 -11.93 8.27
CA TYR A 62 1.49 -10.58 8.10
C TYR A 62 2.63 -10.56 7.07
N PRO A 63 2.77 -9.48 6.27
CA PRO A 63 3.79 -9.44 5.25
C PRO A 63 5.20 -9.65 5.81
N THR A 64 5.96 -10.50 5.12
CA THR A 64 7.31 -10.91 5.53
C THR A 64 8.29 -10.85 4.37
N TRP A 65 9.55 -11.14 4.67
CA TRP A 65 10.60 -11.21 3.67
C TRP A 65 10.47 -12.49 2.83
N PRO A 66 10.37 -12.40 1.48
CA PRO A 66 10.32 -13.56 0.60
C PRO A 66 11.63 -14.36 0.59
N TRP A 67 12.74 -13.73 0.98
CA TRP A 67 14.04 -14.37 1.10
C TRP A 67 14.61 -14.20 2.49
N ARG A 68 15.29 -15.23 2.96
CA ARG A 68 16.10 -15.23 4.16
C ARG A 68 17.43 -14.50 3.92
N PRO A 69 18.16 -14.11 4.99
CA PRO A 69 19.45 -13.43 4.87
C PRO A 69 20.51 -14.20 4.06
N ASP A 70 20.44 -15.53 4.04
CA ASP A 70 21.31 -16.41 3.24
C ASP A 70 20.93 -16.44 1.74
N GLY A 71 19.90 -15.71 1.35
CA GLY A 71 19.39 -15.62 -0.02
C GLY A 71 18.39 -16.72 -0.39
N SER A 72 18.20 -17.73 0.46
CA SER A 72 17.22 -18.81 0.24
C SER A 72 15.79 -18.30 0.36
N LYS A 73 14.86 -18.99 -0.30
CA LYS A 73 13.42 -18.69 -0.23
C LYS A 73 12.90 -18.93 1.18
N THR A 74 12.04 -18.05 1.67
CA THR A 74 11.29 -18.27 2.90
C THR A 74 10.37 -19.48 2.70
N PRO A 75 10.34 -20.46 3.62
CA PRO A 75 9.46 -21.63 3.48
C PRO A 75 7.99 -21.20 3.56
N PRO A 76 7.08 -21.99 3.00
CA PRO A 76 5.67 -21.73 3.19
C PRO A 76 5.28 -21.94 4.65
N ALA A 77 4.29 -21.19 5.12
CA ALA A 77 3.71 -21.38 6.43
C ALA A 77 2.74 -22.57 6.43
N GLU A 78 2.64 -23.27 7.56
CA GLU A 78 1.75 -24.42 7.70
C GLU A 78 0.29 -24.08 7.38
N MET A 79 -0.35 -24.88 6.52
CA MET A 79 -1.78 -24.81 6.26
C MET A 79 -2.56 -25.39 7.44
N ASP A 80 -3.48 -24.61 7.99
CA ASP A 80 -4.27 -24.95 9.17
C ASP A 80 -5.76 -25.00 8.87
N ASN A 81 -6.52 -25.67 9.73
CA ASN A 81 -7.98 -25.55 9.72
C ASN A 81 -8.41 -24.21 10.31
N TRP A 82 -9.38 -23.57 9.65
CA TRP A 82 -10.01 -22.35 10.14
C TRP A 82 -10.56 -22.53 11.57
N PRO A 83 -10.43 -21.54 12.48
CA PRO A 83 -9.81 -20.22 12.31
C PRO A 83 -8.34 -20.15 12.75
N ASN A 84 -7.63 -21.28 12.88
CA ASN A 84 -6.28 -21.28 13.42
C ASN A 84 -5.27 -20.75 12.39
N ILE A 85 -4.46 -19.77 12.80
CA ILE A 85 -3.37 -19.23 11.97
C ILE A 85 -2.05 -19.43 12.71
N ARG A 86 -1.25 -20.39 12.24
CA ARG A 86 0.09 -20.67 12.78
C ARG A 86 1.15 -20.59 11.68
N GLY A 87 2.41 -20.57 12.12
CA GLY A 87 3.58 -20.73 11.27
C GLY A 87 3.93 -19.55 10.37
N CYS A 88 3.18 -18.45 10.41
CA CYS A 88 3.48 -17.23 9.66
C CYS A 88 3.76 -16.04 10.58
N LYS A 89 4.43 -15.02 10.05
CA LYS A 89 4.65 -13.76 10.74
C LYS A 89 3.32 -13.09 11.16
N LYS A 90 3.34 -12.41 12.29
CA LYS A 90 2.20 -11.68 12.87
C LYS A 90 2.49 -10.18 13.01
N PRO A 91 1.46 -9.32 13.03
CA PRO A 91 1.60 -7.86 13.09
C PRO A 91 2.14 -7.32 14.42
N ASP A 92 2.14 -8.13 15.49
CA ASP A 92 2.38 -7.70 16.88
C ASP A 92 3.48 -8.51 17.59
N ASN A 93 4.20 -9.38 16.87
CA ASN A 93 5.13 -10.35 17.46
C ASN A 93 4.52 -11.23 18.59
N ASN A 94 3.20 -11.51 18.56
CA ASN A 94 2.47 -12.21 19.61
C ASN A 94 2.40 -11.46 20.97
N LEU A 95 2.58 -10.14 20.98
CA LEU A 95 2.45 -9.34 22.19
C LEU A 95 0.99 -8.97 22.52
N GLY A 96 0.05 -9.21 21.60
CA GLY A 96 -1.38 -9.00 21.80
C GLY A 96 -1.84 -7.54 21.75
N PHE A 97 -0.95 -6.60 21.41
CA PHE A 97 -1.31 -5.19 21.24
C PHE A 97 -2.23 -5.01 20.03
N LYS A 98 -3.19 -4.09 20.13
CA LYS A 98 -4.11 -3.71 19.04
C LYS A 98 -4.26 -2.20 18.99
N TYR A 99 -4.75 -1.70 17.87
CA TYR A 99 -4.87 -0.31 17.49
C TYR A 99 -3.52 0.41 17.52
N THR A 100 -2.47 -0.30 17.10
CA THR A 100 -1.08 0.20 17.13
C THR A 100 -0.42 0.08 15.76
N TRP A 101 0.71 0.77 15.62
CA TRP A 101 1.66 0.54 14.54
C TRP A 101 2.07 -0.94 14.54
N GLY A 102 2.00 -1.59 13.39
CA GLY A 102 2.44 -2.97 13.21
C GLY A 102 3.96 -3.09 13.22
N VAL A 103 4.47 -4.30 13.41
CA VAL A 103 5.92 -4.55 13.32
C VAL A 103 6.44 -4.25 11.91
N PRO A 104 7.72 -3.89 11.73
CA PRO A 104 8.30 -3.61 10.43
C PRO A 104 8.05 -4.73 9.40
N MET A 105 7.64 -4.36 8.19
CA MET A 105 7.39 -5.29 7.09
C MET A 105 7.89 -4.74 5.76
N PRO A 106 8.35 -5.60 4.84
CA PRO A 106 8.73 -5.17 3.50
C PRO A 106 7.50 -4.89 2.63
N VAL A 107 7.58 -3.82 1.86
CA VAL A 107 6.69 -3.49 0.75
C VAL A 107 7.57 -3.33 -0.48
N TYR A 108 7.41 -4.22 -1.46
CA TYR A 108 8.16 -4.14 -2.70
C TYR A 108 7.43 -3.23 -3.66
N PHE A 109 8.13 -2.29 -4.30
CA PHE A 109 7.51 -1.44 -5.30
C PHE A 109 8.16 -1.56 -6.68
N THR A 110 7.37 -1.40 -7.73
CA THR A 110 7.87 -1.23 -9.09
C THR A 110 7.24 0.00 -9.72
N VAL A 111 7.99 0.74 -10.53
CA VAL A 111 7.49 1.92 -11.24
C VAL A 111 7.56 1.69 -12.74
N ARG A 112 6.45 1.94 -13.44
CA ARG A 112 6.37 1.79 -14.90
C ARG A 112 5.66 2.98 -15.54
N GLU A 113 6.25 3.53 -16.60
CA GLU A 113 5.56 4.45 -17.49
C GLU A 113 4.65 3.62 -18.42
N CYS A 114 3.37 3.96 -18.46
CA CYS A 114 2.37 3.32 -19.31
C CYS A 114 2.00 4.26 -20.46
N GLU A 115 1.61 3.68 -21.59
CA GLU A 115 0.83 4.44 -22.58
C GLU A 115 -0.41 5.01 -21.87
N ASN A 116 -0.76 6.26 -22.17
CA ASN A 116 -1.85 6.95 -21.51
C ASN A 116 -3.20 6.31 -21.86
N ARG A 117 -3.61 5.32 -21.06
CA ARG A 117 -4.75 4.44 -21.33
C ARG A 117 -5.92 4.66 -20.36
N SER A 118 -5.73 5.39 -19.25
CA SER A 118 -6.89 5.72 -18.41
C SER A 118 -7.82 6.71 -19.11
N ARG A 119 -9.11 6.32 -19.19
CA ARG A 119 -10.19 7.08 -19.80
C ARG A 119 -10.64 8.28 -18.95
N ARG A 120 -9.98 8.57 -17.83
CA ARG A 120 -10.41 9.56 -16.83
C ARG A 120 -9.79 10.95 -16.96
N GLY A 121 -8.85 11.19 -17.87
CA GLY A 121 -8.33 12.54 -18.04
C GLY A 121 -7.43 12.79 -19.24
N ASN A 122 -7.35 14.07 -19.64
CA ASN A 122 -6.51 14.60 -20.73
C ASN A 122 -5.04 14.79 -20.32
N GLY A 123 -4.53 14.00 -19.37
CA GLY A 123 -3.11 14.07 -18.99
C GLY A 123 -2.20 13.71 -20.16
N THR A 124 -0.91 14.02 -20.08
CA THR A 124 0.05 13.74 -21.19
C THR A 124 0.82 12.44 -21.00
N LYS A 125 0.98 11.99 -19.75
CA LYS A 125 1.73 10.78 -19.38
C LYS A 125 1.09 10.07 -18.20
N GLU A 126 1.32 8.76 -18.10
CA GLU A 126 0.83 7.89 -17.03
C GLU A 126 2.00 7.09 -16.43
N VAL A 127 2.14 7.15 -15.11
CA VAL A 127 3.12 6.36 -14.35
C VAL A 127 2.36 5.52 -13.33
N ARG A 128 2.56 4.21 -13.32
CA ARG A 128 1.95 3.31 -12.34
C ARG A 128 3.02 2.82 -11.35
N VAL A 129 2.72 2.95 -10.06
CA VAL A 129 3.52 2.36 -8.99
C VAL A 129 2.78 1.20 -8.38
N THR A 130 3.33 0.00 -8.50
CA THR A 130 2.81 -1.23 -7.87
C THR A 130 3.52 -1.48 -6.57
N TYR A 131 2.76 -1.68 -5.49
CA TYR A 131 3.20 -2.05 -4.15
C TYR A 131 2.75 -3.48 -3.87
N GLY A 132 3.70 -4.40 -3.70
CA GLY A 132 3.48 -5.82 -3.46
C GLY A 132 3.83 -6.23 -2.03
N LEU A 133 2.95 -7.04 -1.43
CA LEU A 133 3.11 -7.67 -0.13
C LEU A 133 3.28 -9.17 -0.31
N PHE A 134 4.24 -9.76 0.41
CA PHE A 134 4.47 -11.20 0.41
C PHE A 134 3.96 -11.85 1.69
N TYR A 135 3.19 -12.93 1.56
CA TYR A 135 2.76 -13.77 2.67
C TYR A 135 3.26 -15.20 2.48
N GLU A 136 3.53 -15.88 3.58
CA GLU A 136 4.05 -17.26 3.57
C GLU A 136 2.99 -18.30 3.17
N LYS A 137 1.71 -17.92 3.18
CA LYS A 137 0.57 -18.73 2.75
C LYS A 137 -0.63 -17.84 2.44
N ASP A 138 -1.59 -18.37 1.69
CA ASP A 138 -2.91 -17.78 1.44
C ASP A 138 -4.02 -18.71 1.99
N GLY A 139 -4.78 -18.29 3.01
CA GLY A 139 -5.93 -19.03 3.52
C GLY A 139 -5.61 -20.27 4.36
N PHE A 140 -6.50 -21.26 4.28
CA PHE A 140 -6.58 -22.41 5.19
C PHE A 140 -6.55 -23.74 4.42
N PHE A 141 -6.41 -24.87 5.11
CA PHE A 141 -6.24 -26.20 4.52
C PHE A 141 -7.27 -26.55 3.41
N SER A 142 -8.53 -26.14 3.58
CA SER A 142 -9.61 -26.47 2.64
C SER A 142 -9.66 -25.61 1.38
N ASN A 143 -9.01 -24.44 1.39
CA ASN A 143 -9.20 -23.44 0.35
C ASN A 143 -7.94 -22.62 0.02
N GLY A 144 -6.79 -22.99 0.59
CA GLY A 144 -5.56 -22.23 0.58
C GLY A 144 -4.45 -22.77 -0.30
N HIS A 145 -3.33 -22.04 -0.32
CA HIS A 145 -2.08 -22.47 -0.92
C HIS A 145 -0.85 -21.84 -0.30
N ASP A 146 0.28 -22.48 -0.54
CA ASP A 146 1.60 -21.95 -0.23
C ASP A 146 1.79 -20.61 -0.92
N TYR A 147 2.36 -19.67 -0.16
CA TYR A 147 2.67 -18.31 -0.58
C TYR A 147 1.49 -17.47 -1.04
N ASP A 148 1.65 -16.16 -0.91
CA ASP A 148 0.74 -15.19 -1.49
C ASP A 148 1.47 -13.91 -1.88
N TRP A 149 0.96 -13.27 -2.93
CA TRP A 149 1.41 -11.95 -3.36
C TRP A 149 0.20 -11.08 -3.61
N GLU A 150 0.03 -10.07 -2.78
CA GLU A 150 -1.06 -9.11 -2.95
C GLU A 150 -0.52 -7.75 -3.33
N ASN A 151 -1.26 -7.02 -4.15
CA ASN A 151 -0.80 -5.75 -4.69
C ASN A 151 -1.83 -4.63 -4.62
N VAL A 152 -1.30 -3.43 -4.43
CA VAL A 152 -1.97 -2.15 -4.67
C VAL A 152 -1.20 -1.47 -5.78
N VAL A 153 -1.86 -0.81 -6.71
CA VAL A 153 -1.13 0.13 -7.59
C VAL A 153 -1.80 1.49 -7.66
N VAL A 154 -0.96 2.50 -7.61
CA VAL A 154 -1.32 3.91 -7.69
C VAL A 154 -0.92 4.42 -9.05
N THR A 155 -1.91 4.94 -9.77
CA THR A 155 -1.72 5.57 -11.07
C THR A 155 -1.51 7.06 -10.86
N TRP A 156 -0.39 7.56 -11.38
CA TRP A 156 -0.04 8.97 -11.43
C TRP A 156 -0.23 9.49 -12.85
N ARG A 157 -0.90 10.63 -12.99
CA ARG A 157 -1.18 11.26 -14.28
C ARG A 157 -0.53 12.63 -14.33
N GLN A 158 0.13 12.93 -15.45
CA GLN A 158 0.76 14.22 -15.66
C GLN A 158 -0.28 15.29 -16.06
N PHE A 159 -0.28 16.41 -15.34
CA PHE A 159 -1.02 17.63 -15.64
C PHE A 159 -0.06 18.82 -15.59
N GLY A 160 0.27 19.37 -16.76
CA GLY A 160 1.32 20.38 -16.89
C GLY A 160 2.65 19.84 -16.40
N ASP A 161 3.26 20.51 -15.42
CA ASP A 161 4.57 20.15 -14.89
C ASP A 161 4.53 19.19 -13.70
N ASN A 162 3.35 18.70 -13.32
CA ASN A 162 3.17 17.87 -12.13
C ASN A 162 2.49 16.56 -12.46
N PHE A 163 2.86 15.52 -11.73
CA PHE A 163 2.14 14.26 -11.63
C PHE A 163 1.28 14.26 -10.37
N LEU A 164 0.01 13.91 -10.54
CA LEU A 164 -0.96 13.78 -9.46
C LEU A 164 -1.49 12.36 -9.40
N LYS A 165 -1.82 11.87 -8.21
CA LYS A 165 -2.51 10.58 -8.05
C LYS A 165 -3.90 10.70 -8.68
N ASP A 166 -4.18 9.82 -9.64
CA ASP A 166 -5.39 9.83 -10.47
C ASP A 166 -6.31 8.66 -10.12
N GLU A 167 -5.73 7.50 -9.82
CA GLU A 167 -6.47 6.26 -9.61
C GLU A 167 -5.70 5.31 -8.70
N ILE A 168 -6.45 4.44 -8.03
CA ILE A 168 -5.90 3.31 -7.29
C ILE A 168 -6.70 2.05 -7.62
N TRP A 169 -5.98 0.94 -7.70
CA TRP A 169 -6.58 -0.39 -7.68
C TRP A 169 -5.94 -1.27 -6.60
N VAL A 170 -6.72 -2.20 -6.09
CA VAL A 170 -6.33 -3.14 -5.05
C VAL A 170 -6.67 -4.56 -5.50
N SER A 171 -5.84 -5.51 -5.10
CA SER A 171 -6.05 -6.92 -5.40
C SER A 171 -7.31 -7.43 -4.71
N ALA A 172 -8.04 -8.32 -5.38
CA ALA A 172 -9.25 -8.94 -4.90
C ALA A 172 -9.20 -10.45 -5.11
N HIS A 173 -10.14 -11.17 -4.50
CA HIS A 173 -10.20 -12.63 -4.60
C HIS A 173 -10.06 -13.14 -6.03
N HIS A 174 -9.40 -14.29 -6.16
CA HIS A 174 -9.24 -15.02 -7.43
C HIS A 174 -8.52 -14.24 -8.53
N GLY A 175 -7.57 -13.39 -8.14
CA GLY A 175 -6.81 -12.54 -9.09
C GLY A 175 -7.64 -11.39 -9.67
N GLY A 176 -8.77 -11.08 -9.06
CA GLY A 176 -9.58 -9.91 -9.38
C GLY A 176 -8.91 -8.61 -8.95
N LYS A 177 -9.46 -7.48 -9.40
CA LYS A 177 -9.00 -6.14 -9.03
C LYS A 177 -10.19 -5.22 -8.78
N LYS A 178 -10.10 -4.36 -7.77
CA LYS A 178 -11.07 -3.28 -7.53
C LYS A 178 -10.40 -1.95 -7.80
N LYS A 179 -10.99 -1.13 -8.65
CA LYS A 179 -10.39 0.10 -9.17
C LYS A 179 -11.32 1.29 -8.95
N ILE A 180 -10.77 2.37 -8.40
CA ILE A 180 -11.50 3.62 -8.13
C ILE A 180 -10.60 4.82 -8.45
N GLY A 181 -11.21 5.95 -8.83
CA GLY A 181 -10.49 7.22 -8.92
C GLY A 181 -9.95 7.64 -7.56
N TRP A 182 -8.77 8.26 -7.51
CA TRP A 182 -8.12 8.65 -6.26
C TRP A 182 -9.03 9.50 -5.38
N GLU A 183 -9.83 10.37 -6.00
CA GLU A 183 -10.76 11.25 -5.28
C GLU A 183 -11.93 10.52 -4.62
N ASN A 184 -12.20 9.27 -5.03
CA ASN A 184 -13.25 8.44 -4.45
C ASN A 184 -12.73 7.52 -3.35
N VAL A 185 -11.43 7.56 -3.04
CA VAL A 185 -10.87 6.77 -1.94
C VAL A 185 -11.60 7.16 -0.64
N PRO A 186 -12.24 6.21 0.06
CA PRO A 186 -13.01 6.47 1.27
C PRO A 186 -12.19 7.15 2.36
N GLN A 187 -10.95 6.73 2.55
CA GLN A 187 -10.05 7.30 3.55
C GLN A 187 -8.60 7.32 3.05
N THR A 188 -7.97 8.48 3.22
CA THR A 188 -6.54 8.69 2.98
C THR A 188 -5.91 9.32 4.20
N ALA A 189 -4.69 8.92 4.55
CA ALA A 189 -3.95 9.42 5.70
C ALA A 189 -2.89 10.46 5.29
N ASP A 190 -2.71 11.45 6.15
CA ASP A 190 -1.64 12.44 6.07
C ASP A 190 -0.50 12.06 7.03
N PRO A 191 0.79 12.18 6.65
CA PRO A 191 1.90 11.88 7.53
C PRO A 191 1.97 12.67 8.84
N SER A 192 1.36 13.85 8.88
CA SER A 192 1.24 14.67 10.09
C SER A 192 0.20 14.10 11.07
N ASN A 193 -0.78 13.34 10.58
CA ASN A 193 -1.80 12.69 11.40
C ASN A 193 -2.35 11.40 10.75
N TRP A 194 -1.63 10.29 10.94
CA TRP A 194 -1.97 9.00 10.33
C TRP A 194 -3.37 8.48 10.66
N LEU A 195 -3.87 8.80 11.85
CA LEU A 195 -5.09 8.24 12.41
C LEU A 195 -6.29 9.19 12.29
N GLU A 196 -6.16 10.31 11.58
CA GLU A 196 -7.30 11.20 11.32
C GLU A 196 -8.40 10.45 10.56
N ASP A 197 -9.60 10.41 11.13
CA ASP A 197 -10.75 9.79 10.48
C ASP A 197 -11.40 10.74 9.48
N GLY A 198 -11.83 10.19 8.34
CA GLY A 198 -12.48 10.95 7.28
C GLY A 198 -11.53 11.76 6.39
N GLY A 199 -10.21 11.63 6.56
CA GLY A 199 -9.22 12.25 5.67
C GLY A 199 -9.45 11.86 4.21
N LYS A 200 -9.43 12.85 3.32
CA LYS A 200 -9.68 12.68 1.88
C LYS A 200 -8.54 13.27 1.07
N ASN A 201 -8.24 12.62 -0.06
CA ASN A 201 -7.26 13.07 -1.04
C ASN A 201 -5.84 13.28 -0.48
N ASN A 202 -5.52 12.82 0.73
CA ASN A 202 -4.16 12.85 1.28
C ASN A 202 -3.24 11.85 0.54
N ASP A 203 -1.97 11.78 0.95
CA ASP A 203 -0.95 11.03 0.22
C ASP A 203 -1.11 9.50 0.26
N HIS A 204 -1.64 8.96 1.37
CA HIS A 204 -1.59 7.52 1.63
C HIS A 204 -3.00 6.93 1.73
N ALA A 205 -3.41 6.14 0.73
CA ALA A 205 -4.71 5.46 0.79
C ALA A 205 -4.73 4.44 1.94
N ARG A 206 -5.81 4.42 2.74
CA ARG A 206 -6.03 3.35 3.71
C ARG A 206 -6.54 2.11 2.98
N VAL A 207 -5.77 1.04 3.04
CA VAL A 207 -6.08 -0.24 2.41
C VAL A 207 -6.24 -1.30 3.50
N TYR A 208 -7.40 -1.92 3.57
CA TYR A 208 -7.74 -2.94 4.57
C TYR A 208 -7.52 -4.32 3.97
N VAL A 209 -6.63 -5.08 4.58
CA VAL A 209 -6.30 -6.45 4.17
C VAL A 209 -7.29 -7.41 4.81
N GLY A 210 -7.91 -8.25 3.98
CA GLY A 210 -8.81 -9.32 4.38
C GLY A 210 -8.10 -10.39 5.20
N TRP A 211 -8.76 -10.82 6.28
CA TRP A 211 -8.12 -11.59 7.36
C TRP A 211 -7.62 -13.00 6.98
N CYS A 212 -8.27 -13.67 6.03
CA CYS A 212 -8.01 -15.04 5.62
C CYS A 212 -7.16 -15.14 4.35
N LYS A 213 -7.56 -14.39 3.34
CA LYS A 213 -7.20 -14.51 1.93
C LYS A 213 -6.49 -13.28 1.38
N HIS A 214 -6.24 -12.30 2.25
CA HIS A 214 -5.49 -11.08 1.96
C HIS A 214 -6.05 -10.21 0.84
N ALA A 215 -7.27 -10.47 0.37
CA ALA A 215 -7.97 -9.58 -0.54
C ALA A 215 -8.01 -8.17 0.06
N MET A 216 -7.82 -7.16 -0.78
CA MET A 216 -7.66 -5.80 -0.33
C MET A 216 -8.91 -4.96 -0.59
N PHE A 217 -9.19 -4.07 0.34
CA PHE A 217 -10.41 -3.28 0.36
C PHE A 217 -10.14 -1.84 0.76
N PHE A 218 -11.10 -0.97 0.47
CA PHE A 218 -11.04 0.45 0.82
C PHE A 218 -11.85 0.81 2.08
N ASP A 219 -12.42 -0.20 2.74
CA ASP A 219 -13.30 -0.06 3.88
C ASP A 219 -13.09 -1.15 4.94
N ARG A 220 -13.57 -0.88 6.16
CA ARG A 220 -13.69 -1.87 7.24
C ARG A 220 -15.04 -2.56 7.13
N ALA A 221 -15.07 -3.88 7.10
CA ALA A 221 -16.31 -4.63 7.09
C ALA A 221 -16.08 -6.13 7.36
N GLY A 222 -17.09 -6.92 7.01
CA GLY A 222 -16.99 -8.36 6.84
C GLY A 222 -17.40 -9.17 8.07
N ILE A 223 -17.42 -10.49 7.87
CA ILE A 223 -17.95 -11.48 8.80
C ILE A 223 -16.81 -12.45 9.18
N LYS A 224 -16.77 -12.88 10.44
CA LYS A 224 -15.72 -13.75 10.98
C LYS A 224 -16.07 -15.24 10.83
N ASP A 225 -16.30 -15.70 9.61
CA ASP A 225 -16.61 -17.10 9.30
C ASP A 225 -15.75 -17.66 8.15
N VAL A 226 -15.83 -18.97 7.89
CA VAL A 226 -15.00 -19.65 6.90
C VAL A 226 -15.41 -19.38 5.45
N LEU A 227 -16.69 -19.09 5.20
CA LEU A 227 -17.22 -18.85 3.85
C LEU A 227 -16.94 -17.42 3.41
N SER A 228 -17.07 -16.46 4.34
CA SER A 228 -16.80 -15.05 4.07
C SER A 228 -15.36 -14.81 3.60
N CYS A 229 -14.40 -15.64 4.06
CA CYS A 229 -13.01 -15.64 3.59
C CYS A 229 -12.87 -15.75 2.07
N LEU A 230 -13.85 -16.29 1.35
CA LEU A 230 -13.78 -16.50 -0.10
C LEU A 230 -14.52 -15.43 -0.91
N THR A 231 -14.95 -14.34 -0.25
CA THR A 231 -15.85 -13.36 -0.84
C THR A 231 -15.53 -11.95 -0.33
N ASP A 232 -16.16 -10.95 -0.94
CA ASP A 232 -16.04 -9.56 -0.50
C ASP A 232 -16.55 -9.27 0.93
N LEU A 233 -17.17 -10.26 1.58
CA LEU A 233 -17.56 -10.23 2.99
C LEU A 233 -16.43 -10.64 3.95
N GLU A 234 -15.22 -10.85 3.45
CA GLU A 234 -14.06 -11.16 4.28
C GLU A 234 -13.82 -10.10 5.36
N TYR A 235 -13.61 -10.57 6.61
CA TYR A 235 -13.40 -9.69 7.75
C TYR A 235 -12.12 -8.86 7.63
N ARG A 236 -12.23 -7.56 7.91
CA ARG A 236 -11.13 -6.60 7.80
C ARG A 236 -11.37 -5.37 8.69
N THR A 237 -10.32 -4.92 9.36
CA THR A 237 -10.38 -3.78 10.29
C THR A 237 -8.97 -3.18 10.45
N HIS A 238 -8.78 -2.32 11.45
CA HIS A 238 -7.58 -1.53 11.72
C HIS A 238 -6.93 -1.88 13.07
N ASP A 239 -6.97 -3.15 13.47
CA ASP A 239 -6.29 -3.61 14.69
C ASP A 239 -4.79 -3.32 14.62
N TRP A 240 -4.19 -3.36 13.43
CA TRP A 240 -2.85 -2.84 13.19
C TRP A 240 -2.81 -2.03 11.90
N TYR A 241 -1.79 -1.20 11.79
CA TYR A 241 -1.53 -0.46 10.56
C TYR A 241 -0.03 -0.25 10.33
N TYR A 242 0.37 -0.16 9.06
CA TYR A 242 1.75 0.09 8.66
C TYR A 242 1.83 0.86 7.35
N VAL A 243 2.79 1.79 7.27
CA VAL A 243 3.14 2.52 6.06
C VAL A 243 4.64 2.38 5.84
N ALA A 244 5.04 1.73 4.75
CA ALA A 244 6.44 1.67 4.35
C ALA A 244 6.85 3.00 3.71
N ARG A 245 7.89 3.64 4.25
CA ARG A 245 8.30 5.00 3.84
C ARG A 245 9.80 5.20 3.76
N ASN A 246 10.59 4.23 4.22
CA ASN A 246 12.04 4.35 4.26
C ASN A 246 12.66 3.32 3.32
N LYS A 247 13.86 3.59 2.79
CA LYS A 247 14.52 2.67 1.85
C LYS A 247 14.79 1.26 2.44
N SER A 248 14.62 1.08 3.75
CA SER A 248 14.74 -0.20 4.45
C SER A 248 13.48 -1.07 4.39
N ASP A 249 12.30 -0.48 4.19
CA ASP A 249 11.02 -1.20 4.21
C ASP A 249 10.20 -1.00 2.93
N LEU A 250 10.38 0.10 2.20
CA LEU A 250 9.88 0.32 0.86
C LEU A 250 10.99 0.01 -0.15
N LEU A 251 10.86 -1.10 -0.87
CA LEU A 251 11.98 -1.73 -1.58
C LEU A 251 11.79 -1.70 -3.08
N ASN A 252 12.71 -1.04 -3.79
CA ASN A 252 12.61 -0.93 -5.24
C ASN A 252 12.89 -2.26 -5.95
N ALA A 253 11.86 -2.85 -6.53
CA ALA A 253 11.87 -4.07 -7.33
C ALA A 253 11.65 -3.80 -8.83
N SER A 254 11.76 -2.57 -9.31
CA SER A 254 11.70 -2.22 -10.74
C SER A 254 12.85 -2.87 -11.55
N PRO A 255 12.73 -2.97 -12.89
CA PRO A 255 13.81 -3.46 -13.74
C PRO A 255 15.17 -2.82 -13.47
N GLY A 256 16.22 -3.64 -13.42
CA GLY A 256 17.60 -3.20 -13.17
C GLY A 256 17.99 -3.06 -11.69
N THR A 257 17.13 -3.48 -10.75
CA THR A 257 17.50 -3.58 -9.33
C THR A 257 17.85 -5.01 -8.93
N LYS A 258 18.55 -5.18 -7.80
CA LYS A 258 18.91 -6.50 -7.25
C LYS A 258 17.71 -7.42 -6.97
N TYR A 259 16.51 -6.85 -6.77
CA TYR A 259 15.30 -7.64 -6.52
C TYR A 259 14.64 -8.08 -7.82
N TRP A 260 14.79 -7.33 -8.90
CA TRP A 260 14.19 -7.65 -10.20
C TRP A 260 14.59 -9.04 -10.69
N ASP A 261 15.89 -9.33 -10.72
CA ASP A 261 16.38 -10.61 -11.25
C ASP A 261 15.86 -11.80 -10.43
N LYS A 262 15.75 -11.64 -9.11
CA LYS A 262 15.14 -12.68 -8.26
C LYS A 262 13.66 -12.87 -8.59
N PHE A 263 12.89 -11.79 -8.69
CA PHE A 263 11.47 -11.88 -9.02
C PHE A 263 11.21 -12.41 -10.43
N VAL A 264 12.06 -12.12 -11.41
CA VAL A 264 11.92 -12.67 -12.77
C VAL A 264 12.14 -14.18 -12.75
N ASN A 265 13.20 -14.65 -12.09
CA ASN A 265 13.64 -16.05 -12.23
C ASN A 265 13.00 -17.03 -11.23
N GLU A 266 12.38 -16.53 -10.15
CA GLU A 266 11.86 -17.41 -9.10
C GLU A 266 10.37 -17.73 -9.26
N GLU A 267 10.03 -19.00 -9.10
CA GLU A 267 8.66 -19.51 -9.14
C GLU A 267 7.99 -19.42 -7.77
N TRP A 268 6.77 -18.91 -7.76
CA TRP A 268 5.96 -18.72 -6.54
C TRP A 268 4.69 -19.57 -6.54
N GLY A 269 4.62 -20.58 -7.41
CA GLY A 269 3.50 -21.50 -7.50
C GLY A 269 2.21 -20.76 -7.87
N LYS A 270 1.18 -20.86 -7.02
CA LYS A 270 -0.11 -20.18 -7.25
C LYS A 270 -0.06 -18.67 -6.99
N ALA A 271 0.94 -18.16 -6.27
CA ALA A 271 1.12 -16.75 -5.97
C ALA A 271 1.74 -16.00 -7.17
N TRP A 272 0.98 -15.87 -8.25
CA TRP A 272 1.45 -15.35 -9.53
C TRP A 272 1.72 -13.83 -9.53
N SER A 273 1.02 -13.07 -8.69
CA SER A 273 1.01 -11.60 -8.61
C SER A 273 2.28 -10.98 -8.00
N LYS A 274 3.43 -11.66 -8.14
CA LYS A 274 4.75 -11.17 -7.74
C LYS A 274 5.11 -9.86 -8.48
N PRO A 275 6.02 -9.03 -7.93
CA PRO A 275 6.35 -7.72 -8.49
C PRO A 275 6.72 -7.71 -9.99
N SER A 276 7.48 -8.69 -10.49
CA SER A 276 7.86 -8.76 -11.91
C SER A 276 6.67 -9.01 -12.84
N ASN A 277 5.69 -9.81 -12.42
CA ASN A 277 4.50 -10.10 -13.20
C ASN A 277 3.54 -8.91 -13.20
N GLU A 278 3.33 -8.29 -12.03
CA GLU A 278 2.48 -7.11 -11.92
C GLU A 278 3.10 -5.87 -12.59
N TYR A 279 4.43 -5.75 -12.65
CA TYR A 279 5.08 -4.72 -13.47
C TYR A 279 4.56 -4.75 -14.92
N TRP A 280 4.49 -5.93 -15.53
CA TRP A 280 3.95 -6.09 -16.89
C TRP A 280 2.42 -5.96 -16.93
N ALA A 281 1.71 -6.65 -16.04
CA ALA A 281 0.25 -6.60 -16.02
C ALA A 281 -0.31 -5.21 -15.70
N SER A 282 0.47 -4.35 -15.02
CA SER A 282 0.01 -3.06 -14.56
C SER A 282 -0.30 -2.08 -15.68
N CYS A 283 0.30 -2.15 -16.88
CA CYS A 283 -0.07 -1.28 -18.00
C CYS A 283 -0.98 -1.96 -19.05
N ASP A 284 -1.10 -3.28 -18.97
CA ASP A 284 -1.79 -4.09 -19.99
C ASP A 284 -3.24 -4.40 -19.62
N ARG A 285 -3.68 -4.00 -18.42
CA ARG A 285 -5.00 -4.29 -17.85
C ARG A 285 -5.71 -3.02 -17.35
#